data_AF-A0A3R6SRK1-F1
#
_entry.id   AF-A0A3R6SRK1-F1
#
_cell.length_a   1.000
_cell.length_b   1.000
_cell.length_c   1.000
_cell.angle_alpha   90.00
_cell.angle_beta   90.00
_cell.angle_gamma   90.00
#
_symmetry.space_group_name_H-M   'P 1'
#
loop_
_entity.id
_entity.type
_entity.pdbx_description
1 polymer ?
#
loop_
_entity_poly.entity_id
_entity_poly.type
_entity_poly.pdbx_seq_one_letter_code
_entity_poly.pdbx_strand_id
1 'polypeptide(L)'
;MKLFSKEEALATADGLLDRIEKVRAAREEAKKQSEAGNGDEMAEGTFRSRPFFADQAAQTEFQERHRRPERKTVYPQSGSTLRAYLGIDSGSTTTKFVLLDENEELLDSFYAPNQGDPLTVAKKALIAMREKYASHGVRLEILAAGTTGYGEMLFSRAFSAETHAVETVAHARAAAKYTPDATFLLDIGGQDMKAIWLDNGVITNIVVNEACSSGCGSFLENFASSCIFRRGRLLKRHFLRSIRLRSEAAVPSL
;
A
#
# COMPACT_ATOMS: atom_id res chain seq x y z
N MET A 1 -8.69 44.33 -9.67
CA MET A 1 -8.91 44.45 -8.22
C MET A 1 -10.36 44.89 -7.99
N LYS A 2 -11.29 43.94 -7.79
CA LYS A 2 -12.58 44.20 -7.15
C LYS A 2 -12.71 43.13 -6.07
N LEU A 3 -12.44 43.57 -4.84
CA LEU A 3 -12.57 42.77 -3.64
C LEU A 3 -14.04 42.41 -3.44
N PHE A 4 -14.29 41.13 -3.16
CA PHE A 4 -15.57 40.62 -2.69
C PHE A 4 -16.13 41.54 -1.60
N SER A 5 -17.41 41.90 -1.74
CA SER A 5 -18.08 42.80 -0.82
C SER A 5 -18.03 42.21 0.60
N LYS A 6 -17.78 43.05 1.60
CA LYS A 6 -17.59 42.64 3.00
C LYS A 6 -18.79 41.85 3.55
N GLU A 7 -19.98 42.07 2.97
CA GLU A 7 -21.25 41.44 3.37
C GLU A 7 -21.37 39.99 2.86
N GLU A 8 -20.91 39.68 1.64
CA GLU A 8 -20.91 38.31 1.11
C GLU A 8 -19.92 37.40 1.84
N ALA A 9 -18.76 37.95 2.25
CA ALA A 9 -17.74 37.24 3.01
C ALA A 9 -18.21 36.93 4.46
N LEU A 10 -18.98 37.82 5.08
CA LEU A 10 -19.58 37.55 6.40
C LEU A 10 -20.69 36.49 6.31
N ALA A 11 -21.57 36.56 5.30
CA ALA A 11 -22.64 35.58 5.12
C ALA A 11 -22.11 34.15 4.84
N THR A 12 -20.97 34.03 4.13
CA THR A 12 -20.30 32.74 3.91
C THR A 12 -19.54 32.24 5.15
N ALA A 13 -18.95 33.13 5.95
CA ALA A 13 -18.29 32.78 7.19
C ALA A 13 -19.29 32.29 8.25
N ASP A 14 -20.43 32.97 8.42
CA ASP A 14 -21.50 32.56 9.34
C ASP A 14 -22.12 31.23 8.93
N GLY A 15 -22.34 31.01 7.62
CA GLY A 15 -22.81 29.71 7.11
C GLY A 15 -21.80 28.57 7.29
N LEU A 16 -20.50 28.87 7.32
CA LEU A 16 -19.45 27.90 7.59
C LEU A 16 -19.39 27.57 9.10
N LEU A 17 -19.53 28.58 9.96
CA LEU A 17 -19.55 28.40 11.42
C LEU A 17 -20.76 27.59 11.87
N ASP A 18 -21.95 27.85 11.34
CA ASP A 18 -23.17 27.08 11.62
C ASP A 18 -23.01 25.59 11.20
N ARG A 19 -22.35 25.33 10.07
CA ARG A 19 -22.00 23.96 9.64
C ARG A 19 -21.01 23.28 10.59
N ILE A 20 -20.00 24.00 11.08
CA ILE A 20 -19.01 23.47 12.03
C ILE A 20 -19.67 23.15 13.38
N GLU A 21 -20.57 24.02 13.87
CA GLU A 21 -21.31 23.78 15.11
C GLU A 21 -22.25 22.58 15.00
N LYS A 22 -22.97 22.43 13.87
CA LYS A 22 -23.81 21.26 13.61
C LYS A 22 -23.02 19.95 13.59
N VAL A 23 -21.82 19.94 13.00
CA VAL A 23 -20.93 18.76 12.98
C VAL A 23 -20.38 18.44 14.38
N ARG A 24 -20.08 19.47 15.19
CA ARG A 24 -19.66 19.29 16.59
C ARG A 24 -20.78 18.73 17.46
N ALA A 25 -21.99 19.27 17.34
CA ALA A 25 -23.17 18.78 18.07
C ALA A 25 -23.50 17.32 17.72
N ALA A 26 -23.48 16.97 16.43
CA ALA A 26 -23.69 15.59 15.98
C ALA A 26 -22.62 14.61 16.51
N ARG A 27 -21.37 15.06 16.64
CA ARG A 27 -20.28 14.28 17.25
C ARG A 27 -20.46 14.10 18.76
N GLU A 28 -20.95 15.10 19.47
CA GLU A 28 -21.24 14.97 20.90
C GLU A 28 -22.44 14.06 21.17
N GLU A 29 -23.49 14.10 20.33
CA GLU A 29 -24.59 13.14 20.42
C GLU A 29 -24.15 11.71 20.13
N ALA A 30 -23.33 11.49 19.09
CA ALA A 30 -22.75 10.18 18.81
C ALA A 30 -21.86 9.68 19.95
N LYS A 31 -21.12 10.58 20.61
CA LYS A 31 -20.31 10.26 21.79
C LYS A 31 -21.17 9.88 22.99
N LYS A 32 -22.25 10.63 23.28
CA LYS A 32 -23.22 10.31 24.34
C LYS A 32 -23.94 8.99 24.08
N GLN A 33 -24.26 8.66 22.82
CA GLN A 33 -24.83 7.36 22.44
C GLN A 33 -23.81 6.21 22.62
N SER A 34 -22.52 6.45 22.36
CA SER A 34 -21.46 5.47 22.62
C SER A 34 -21.17 5.27 24.11
N GLU A 35 -21.37 6.30 24.93
CA GLU A 35 -21.17 6.25 26.39
C GLU A 35 -22.40 5.67 27.12
N ALA A 36 -23.63 5.94 26.64
CA ALA A 36 -24.86 5.36 27.15
C ALA A 36 -25.05 3.88 26.74
N GLY A 37 -24.40 3.42 25.67
CA GLY A 37 -24.42 2.03 25.22
C GLY A 37 -23.42 1.10 25.95
N ASN A 38 -22.65 1.61 26.91
CA ASN A 38 -21.57 0.85 27.55
C ASN A 38 -21.73 0.69 29.07
N GLY A 39 -22.92 0.98 29.59
CA GLY A 39 -23.27 0.84 31.01
C GLY A 39 -24.26 -0.29 31.23
N ASP A 40 -23.84 -1.54 31.05
CA ASP A 40 -24.23 -2.70 31.87
C ASP A 40 -23.72 -3.99 31.23
N GLU A 41 -22.80 -4.65 31.93
CA GLU A 41 -22.51 -6.09 31.96
C GLU A 41 -21.03 -6.32 32.33
N MET A 42 -20.65 -5.94 33.55
CA MET A 42 -19.55 -6.62 34.25
C MET A 42 -20.11 -7.92 34.86
N ALA A 43 -20.44 -8.89 33.99
CA ALA A 43 -20.64 -10.27 34.39
C ALA A 43 -19.33 -11.03 34.16
N GLU A 44 -18.92 -11.87 35.10
CA GLU A 44 -17.85 -12.85 34.95
C GLU A 44 -18.11 -13.73 33.71
N GLY A 45 -17.63 -13.31 32.56
CA GLY A 45 -17.89 -13.94 31.28
C GLY A 45 -16.62 -13.90 30.45
N THR A 46 -16.12 -15.08 30.09
CA THR A 46 -14.99 -15.22 29.18
C THR A 46 -15.30 -14.44 27.90
N PHE A 47 -14.56 -13.37 27.61
CA PHE A 47 -14.74 -12.59 26.39
C PHE A 47 -14.32 -13.45 25.18
N ARG A 48 -15.23 -14.32 24.72
CA ARG A 48 -15.08 -15.06 23.48
C ARG A 48 -15.45 -14.10 22.36
N SER A 49 -14.43 -13.50 21.75
CA SER A 49 -14.59 -12.79 20.50
C SER A 49 -15.31 -13.68 19.49
N ARG A 50 -16.29 -13.12 18.78
CA ARG A 50 -16.94 -13.83 17.68
C ARG A 50 -15.88 -14.20 16.64
N PRO A 51 -15.85 -15.43 16.14
CA PRO A 51 -14.93 -15.80 15.08
C PRO A 51 -15.19 -14.95 13.83
N PHE A 52 -14.12 -14.57 13.14
CA PHE A 52 -14.19 -13.72 11.94
C PHE A 52 -15.03 -14.36 10.82
N PHE A 53 -15.12 -15.69 10.79
CA PHE A 53 -16.03 -16.45 9.93
C PHE A 53 -17.01 -17.24 10.80
N ALA A 54 -18.28 -17.26 10.40
CA ALA A 54 -19.33 -18.03 11.10
C ALA A 54 -19.09 -19.54 10.99
N ASP A 55 -18.58 -19.99 9.85
CA ASP A 55 -18.28 -21.39 9.56
C ASP A 55 -17.19 -21.53 8.47
N GLN A 56 -16.86 -22.78 8.14
CA GLN A 56 -15.88 -23.11 7.12
C GLN A 56 -16.33 -22.71 5.70
N ALA A 57 -17.64 -22.71 5.42
CA ALA A 57 -18.17 -22.35 4.11
C ALA A 57 -18.01 -20.85 3.85
N ALA A 58 -18.33 -20.00 4.82
CA ALA A 58 -18.10 -18.56 4.78
C ALA A 58 -16.60 -18.23 4.61
N GLN A 59 -15.72 -19.00 5.27
CA GLN A 59 -14.28 -18.86 5.06
C GLN A 59 -13.87 -19.22 3.63
N THR A 60 -14.35 -20.34 3.09
CA THR A 60 -14.02 -20.78 1.73
C THR A 60 -14.57 -19.82 0.68
N GLU A 61 -15.80 -19.35 0.82
CA GLU A 61 -16.39 -18.34 -0.07
C GLU A 61 -15.57 -17.05 -0.06
N PHE A 62 -15.19 -16.57 1.13
CA PHE A 62 -14.30 -15.42 1.25
C PHE A 62 -12.96 -15.68 0.54
N GLN A 63 -12.35 -16.84 0.78
CA GLN A 63 -11.07 -17.21 0.18
C GLN A 63 -11.13 -17.28 -1.35
N GLU A 64 -12.20 -17.87 -1.92
CA GLU A 64 -12.38 -17.97 -3.37
C GLU A 64 -12.67 -16.60 -3.99
N ARG A 65 -13.53 -15.79 -3.38
CA ARG A 65 -13.79 -14.39 -3.81
C ARG A 65 -12.53 -13.53 -3.80
N HIS A 66 -11.57 -13.83 -2.92
CA HIS A 66 -10.30 -13.11 -2.80
C HIS A 66 -9.12 -13.92 -3.35
N ARG A 67 -9.39 -15.03 -4.05
CA ARG A 67 -8.36 -15.90 -4.60
C ARG A 67 -7.66 -15.16 -5.71
N ARG A 68 -6.33 -15.13 -5.60
CA ARG A 68 -5.49 -14.48 -6.61
C ARG A 68 -5.28 -15.45 -7.77
N PRO A 69 -5.41 -15.01 -9.03
CA PRO A 69 -4.98 -15.82 -10.15
C PRO A 69 -3.49 -16.12 -10.00
N GLU A 70 -3.13 -17.39 -10.13
CA GLU A 70 -1.74 -17.83 -10.10
C GLU A 70 -1.09 -17.40 -11.43
N ARG A 71 -0.32 -16.30 -11.40
CA ARG A 71 0.36 -15.81 -12.60
C ARG A 71 1.67 -16.57 -12.80
N LYS A 72 1.80 -17.17 -13.99
CA LYS A 72 3.08 -17.68 -14.48
C LYS A 72 3.76 -16.56 -15.27
N THR A 73 5.07 -16.36 -15.06
CA THR A 73 5.87 -15.51 -15.95
C THR A 73 5.78 -16.10 -17.36
N VAL A 74 5.28 -15.30 -18.30
CA VAL A 74 5.26 -15.67 -19.71
C VAL A 74 6.50 -15.06 -20.34
N TYR A 75 7.36 -15.92 -20.90
CA TYR A 75 8.51 -15.45 -21.67
C TYR A 75 8.08 -15.28 -23.13
N PRO A 76 8.42 -14.14 -23.77
CA PRO A 76 8.28 -14.01 -25.20
C PRO A 76 9.19 -14.99 -25.95
N GLN A 77 9.05 -15.05 -27.28
CA GLN A 77 9.85 -15.95 -28.11
C GLN A 77 11.36 -15.71 -27.95
N SER A 78 12.14 -16.79 -27.94
CA SER A 78 13.61 -16.69 -27.92
C SER A 78 14.12 -15.86 -29.11
N GLY A 79 15.08 -14.97 -28.85
CA GLY A 79 15.59 -14.00 -29.81
C GLY A 79 14.86 -12.65 -29.81
N SER A 80 13.80 -12.49 -29.03
CA SER A 80 13.06 -11.23 -28.92
C SER A 80 13.66 -10.25 -27.89
N THR A 81 13.33 -8.98 -28.06
CA THR A 81 13.52 -7.95 -27.04
C THR A 81 12.21 -7.69 -26.32
N LEU A 82 12.20 -7.81 -25.01
CA LEU A 82 11.09 -7.46 -24.15
C LEU A 82 11.32 -6.06 -23.57
N ARG A 83 10.51 -5.11 -24.05
CA ARG A 83 10.50 -3.74 -23.57
C ARG A 83 9.63 -3.66 -22.33
N ALA A 84 10.16 -3.06 -21.27
CA ALA A 84 9.52 -3.10 -19.97
C ALA A 84 9.79 -1.86 -19.13
N TYR A 85 8.95 -1.62 -18.14
CA TYR A 85 9.13 -0.61 -17.12
C TYR A 85 9.45 -1.24 -15.76
N LEU A 86 10.30 -0.59 -14.97
CA LEU A 86 10.74 -1.07 -13.67
C LEU A 86 10.23 -0.18 -12.54
N GLY A 87 9.38 -0.71 -11.68
CA GLY A 87 8.96 -0.05 -10.46
C GLY A 87 9.74 -0.55 -9.25
N ILE A 88 10.26 0.34 -8.42
CA ILE A 88 11.06 0.02 -7.24
C ILE A 88 10.44 0.63 -5.98
N ASP A 89 10.10 -0.22 -5.01
CA ASP A 89 9.70 0.21 -3.67
C ASP A 89 10.76 -0.24 -2.66
N SER A 90 11.53 0.73 -2.16
CA SER A 90 12.49 0.53 -1.08
C SER A 90 11.86 0.99 0.23
N GLY A 91 11.09 0.11 0.86
CA GLY A 91 10.54 0.32 2.19
C GLY A 91 11.61 0.21 3.27
N SER A 92 11.29 0.56 4.51
CA SER A 92 12.24 0.50 5.63
C SER A 92 12.74 -0.91 5.95
N THR A 93 11.86 -1.91 5.84
CA THR A 93 12.19 -3.32 6.14
C THR A 93 12.39 -4.19 4.91
N THR A 94 11.84 -3.79 3.75
CA THR A 94 11.76 -4.64 2.55
C THR A 94 12.02 -3.87 1.27
N THR A 95 12.56 -4.57 0.28
CA THR A 95 12.79 -4.09 -1.08
C THR A 95 11.91 -4.90 -2.01
N LYS A 96 11.17 -4.21 -2.89
CA LYS A 96 10.30 -4.82 -3.89
C LYS A 96 10.53 -4.22 -5.26
N PHE A 97 10.41 -5.05 -6.29
CA PHE A 97 10.35 -4.59 -7.67
C PHE A 97 9.16 -5.19 -8.40
N VAL A 98 8.68 -4.46 -9.40
CA VAL A 98 7.79 -4.98 -10.44
C VAL A 98 8.36 -4.66 -11.80
N LEU A 99 8.19 -5.61 -12.72
CA LEU A 99 8.48 -5.44 -14.13
C LEU A 99 7.16 -5.43 -14.89
N LEU A 100 6.91 -4.40 -15.69
CA LEU A 100 5.69 -4.23 -16.47
C LEU A 100 6.02 -4.22 -17.96
N ASP A 101 5.12 -4.71 -18.80
CA ASP A 101 5.22 -4.47 -20.24
C ASP A 101 4.67 -3.08 -20.63
N GLU A 102 4.67 -2.79 -21.93
CA GLU A 102 4.15 -1.55 -22.52
C GLU A 102 2.62 -1.36 -22.34
N ASN A 103 1.89 -2.43 -21.99
CA ASN A 103 0.46 -2.38 -21.68
C ASN A 103 0.20 -2.29 -20.16
N GLU A 104 1.24 -2.01 -19.37
CA GLU A 104 1.20 -1.96 -17.91
C GLU A 104 0.81 -3.31 -17.25
N GLU A 105 1.05 -4.42 -17.95
CA GLU A 105 0.81 -5.76 -17.43
C GLU A 105 2.04 -6.28 -16.66
N LEU A 106 1.80 -6.80 -15.46
CA LEU A 106 2.85 -7.35 -14.59
C LEU A 106 3.50 -8.61 -15.20
N LEU A 107 4.77 -8.49 -15.59
CA LEU A 107 5.61 -9.55 -16.14
C LEU A 107 6.33 -10.36 -15.04
N ASP A 108 6.94 -9.65 -14.09
CA ASP A 108 7.72 -10.25 -13.01
C ASP A 108 7.68 -9.40 -11.75
N SER A 109 8.02 -9.99 -10.62
CA SER A 109 8.13 -9.25 -9.36
C SER A 109 9.19 -9.84 -8.44
N PHE A 110 9.73 -8.99 -7.60
CA PHE A 110 10.69 -9.35 -6.57
C PHE A 110 10.23 -8.82 -5.21
N TYR A 111 10.50 -9.59 -4.16
CA TYR A 111 10.26 -9.20 -2.78
C TYR A 111 11.28 -9.85 -1.86
N ALA A 112 12.02 -9.04 -1.11
CA ALA A 112 12.90 -9.52 -0.07
C ALA A 112 13.03 -8.53 1.10
N PRO A 113 13.36 -9.01 2.31
CA PRO A 113 13.83 -8.15 3.38
C PRO A 113 15.11 -7.40 2.97
N ASN A 114 15.27 -6.17 3.44
CA ASN A 114 16.46 -5.35 3.15
C ASN A 114 17.74 -5.90 3.79
N GLN A 115 17.61 -6.61 4.92
CA GLN A 115 18.73 -7.13 5.71
C GLN A 115 19.80 -6.06 6.06
N GLY A 116 19.39 -4.80 6.19
CA GLY A 116 20.29 -3.68 6.46
C GLY A 116 21.07 -3.15 5.25
N ASP A 117 20.95 -3.79 4.09
CA ASP A 117 21.63 -3.36 2.85
C ASP A 117 20.68 -3.48 1.63
N PRO A 118 19.72 -2.53 1.49
CA PRO A 118 18.72 -2.59 0.43
C PRO A 118 19.32 -2.48 -0.97
N LEU A 119 20.42 -1.74 -1.15
CA LEU A 119 21.05 -1.57 -2.46
C LEU A 119 21.69 -2.86 -2.96
N THR A 120 22.37 -3.61 -2.08
CA THR A 120 22.94 -4.91 -2.47
C THR A 120 21.86 -5.93 -2.78
N VAL A 121 20.79 -5.97 -1.98
CA VAL A 121 19.62 -6.83 -2.25
C VAL A 121 19.02 -6.50 -3.61
N ALA A 122 18.85 -5.21 -3.90
CA ALA A 122 18.33 -4.71 -5.16
C ALA A 122 19.18 -5.11 -6.36
N LYS A 123 20.47 -4.81 -6.28
CA LYS A 123 21.44 -5.11 -7.34
C LYS A 123 21.45 -6.60 -7.69
N LYS A 124 21.50 -7.48 -6.67
CA LYS A 124 21.48 -8.93 -6.87
C LYS A 124 20.20 -9.39 -7.56
N ALA A 125 19.05 -8.89 -7.12
CA ALA A 125 17.76 -9.25 -7.68
C ALA A 125 17.58 -8.78 -9.13
N LEU A 126 18.04 -7.56 -9.48
CA LEU A 126 18.00 -7.06 -10.85
C LEU A 126 18.93 -7.85 -11.78
N ILE A 127 20.12 -8.23 -11.32
CA ILE A 127 21.03 -9.10 -12.07
C ILE A 127 20.39 -10.47 -12.30
N ALA A 128 19.84 -11.09 -11.26
CA ALA A 128 19.18 -12.38 -11.35
C ALA A 128 17.96 -12.35 -12.29
N MET A 129 17.18 -11.26 -12.26
CA MET A 129 16.07 -11.04 -13.18
C MET A 129 16.57 -10.96 -14.62
N ARG A 130 17.59 -10.14 -14.90
CA ARG A 130 18.20 -10.06 -16.24
C ARG A 130 18.67 -11.43 -16.74
N GLU A 131 19.38 -12.18 -15.90
CA GLU A 131 19.89 -13.51 -16.23
C GLU A 131 18.77 -14.53 -16.46
N LYS A 132 17.68 -14.46 -15.70
CA LYS A 132 16.48 -15.27 -15.88
C LYS A 132 15.86 -15.07 -17.27
N TYR A 133 15.74 -13.84 -17.76
CA TYR A 133 15.21 -13.60 -19.10
C TYR A 133 16.23 -13.95 -20.20
N ALA A 134 17.51 -13.64 -19.99
CA ALA A 134 18.57 -13.98 -20.93
C ALA A 134 18.70 -15.50 -21.15
N SER A 135 18.51 -16.32 -20.12
CA SER A 135 18.54 -17.78 -20.24
C SER A 135 17.39 -18.36 -21.07
N HIS A 136 16.31 -17.58 -21.27
CA HIS A 136 15.22 -17.91 -22.20
C HIS A 136 15.42 -17.28 -23.59
N GLY A 137 16.60 -16.70 -23.85
CA GLY A 137 16.91 -16.02 -25.11
C GLY A 137 16.20 -14.67 -25.27
N VAL A 138 15.68 -14.09 -24.19
CA VAL A 138 14.94 -12.82 -24.21
C VAL A 138 15.87 -11.70 -23.70
N ARG A 139 16.05 -10.67 -24.51
CA ARG A 139 16.74 -9.45 -24.08
C ARG A 139 15.75 -8.53 -23.37
N LEU A 140 16.00 -8.22 -22.10
CA LEU A 140 15.25 -7.16 -21.40
C LEU A 140 15.78 -5.77 -21.80
N GLU A 141 14.86 -4.88 -22.16
CA GLU A 141 15.10 -3.45 -22.35
C GLU A 141 14.21 -2.67 -21.38
N ILE A 142 14.82 -2.01 -20.40
CA ILE A 142 14.09 -1.17 -19.45
C ILE A 142 13.94 0.22 -20.07
N LEU A 143 12.70 0.60 -20.37
CA LEU A 143 12.36 1.88 -21.00
C LEU A 143 12.41 3.05 -20.00
N ALA A 144 11.97 2.79 -18.77
CA ALA A 144 12.11 3.72 -17.66
C ALA A 144 12.00 2.98 -16.32
N ALA A 145 12.54 3.60 -15.29
CA ALA A 145 12.45 3.16 -13.91
C ALA A 145 11.84 4.24 -13.01
N GLY A 146 11.13 3.77 -11.99
CA GLY A 146 10.48 4.59 -10.98
C GLY A 146 10.79 4.11 -9.58
N THR A 147 10.99 5.02 -8.63
CA THR A 147 11.29 4.65 -7.23
C THR A 147 10.28 5.24 -6.24
N THR A 148 10.07 4.53 -5.13
CA THR A 148 9.23 4.96 -4.01
C THR A 148 9.68 4.30 -2.71
N GLY A 149 9.03 4.62 -1.60
CA GLY A 149 9.35 4.14 -0.24
C GLY A 149 10.42 4.99 0.45
N TYR A 150 10.83 4.57 1.65
CA TYR A 150 11.87 5.25 2.45
C TYR A 150 13.20 5.45 1.70
N GLY A 151 13.57 4.50 0.84
CA GLY A 151 14.77 4.54 0.02
C GLY A 151 14.59 5.18 -1.35
N GLU A 152 13.46 5.83 -1.62
CA GLU A 152 13.11 6.43 -2.92
C GLU A 152 14.28 7.22 -3.56
N MET A 153 14.80 8.23 -2.86
CA MET A 153 15.88 9.10 -3.34
C MET A 153 17.21 8.38 -3.46
N LEU A 154 17.48 7.42 -2.56
CA LEU A 154 18.68 6.59 -2.59
C LEU A 154 18.69 5.74 -3.86
N PHE A 155 17.57 5.10 -4.17
CA PHE A 155 17.43 4.24 -5.33
C PHE A 155 17.35 5.03 -6.64
N SER A 156 16.69 6.19 -6.65
CA SER A 156 16.65 7.04 -7.83
C SER A 156 18.06 7.43 -8.25
N ARG A 157 18.91 7.82 -7.29
CA ARG A 157 20.32 8.13 -7.56
C ARG A 157 21.17 6.92 -7.89
N ALA A 158 20.99 5.80 -7.17
CA ALA A 158 21.80 4.60 -7.37
C ALA A 158 21.56 3.91 -8.71
N PHE A 159 20.32 3.98 -9.23
CA PHE A 159 19.91 3.33 -10.47
C PHE A 159 19.60 4.32 -11.59
N SER A 160 19.86 5.62 -11.38
CA SER A 160 19.51 6.69 -12.32
C SER A 160 18.05 6.63 -12.78
N ALA A 161 17.13 6.29 -11.87
CA ALA A 161 15.71 6.20 -12.19
C ALA A 161 15.15 7.58 -12.52
N GLU A 162 14.41 7.67 -13.61
CA GLU A 162 13.90 8.92 -14.18
C GLU A 162 12.84 9.58 -13.28
N THR A 163 12.12 8.76 -12.51
CA THR A 163 11.04 9.23 -11.65
C THR A 163 11.16 8.68 -10.25
N HIS A 164 10.67 9.48 -9.32
CA HIS A 164 10.57 9.15 -7.91
C HIS A 164 9.27 9.74 -7.38
N ALA A 165 8.56 9.01 -6.54
CA ALA A 165 7.34 9.46 -5.92
C ALA A 165 7.25 9.03 -4.46
N VAL A 166 6.76 9.94 -3.61
CA VAL A 166 6.44 9.66 -2.21
C VAL A 166 5.48 8.48 -2.12
N GLU A 167 5.72 7.55 -1.20
CA GLU A 167 4.95 6.31 -1.05
C GLU A 167 3.43 6.52 -0.98
N THR A 168 2.96 7.55 -0.27
CA THR A 168 1.52 7.85 -0.16
C THR A 168 0.91 8.25 -1.50
N VAL A 169 1.64 9.01 -2.32
CA VAL A 169 1.22 9.40 -3.67
C VAL A 169 1.21 8.18 -4.59
N ALA A 170 2.23 7.33 -4.51
CA ALA A 170 2.27 6.07 -5.26
C ALA A 170 1.07 5.18 -4.91
N HIS A 171 0.76 4.99 -3.63
CA HIS A 171 -0.42 4.24 -3.20
C HIS A 171 -1.74 4.86 -3.68
N ALA A 172 -1.90 6.18 -3.60
CA ALA A 172 -3.11 6.85 -4.05
C ALA A 172 -3.30 6.73 -5.57
N ARG A 173 -2.24 6.90 -6.36
CA ARG A 173 -2.28 6.69 -7.82
C ARG A 173 -2.67 5.27 -8.17
N ALA A 174 -2.12 4.30 -7.43
CA ALA A 174 -2.46 2.90 -7.62
C ALA A 174 -3.93 2.61 -7.25
N ALA A 175 -4.41 3.18 -6.15
CA ALA A 175 -5.81 3.07 -5.76
C ALA A 175 -6.72 3.64 -6.85
N ALA A 176 -6.44 4.85 -7.34
CA ALA A 176 -7.22 5.47 -8.42
C ALA A 176 -7.28 4.59 -9.69
N LYS A 177 -6.21 3.85 -10.02
CA LYS A 177 -6.16 2.96 -11.18
C LYS A 177 -6.93 1.65 -10.97
N TYR A 178 -6.75 1.00 -9.83
CA TYR A 178 -7.19 -0.39 -9.61
C TYR A 178 -8.40 -0.54 -8.69
N THR A 179 -8.77 0.52 -7.99
CA THR A 179 -9.92 0.59 -7.10
C THR A 179 -10.42 2.04 -7.11
N PRO A 180 -10.98 2.51 -8.25
CA PRO A 180 -11.28 3.93 -8.47
C PRO A 180 -12.25 4.54 -7.43
N ASP A 181 -13.03 3.68 -6.79
CA ASP A 181 -14.01 3.95 -5.73
C ASP A 181 -13.40 3.89 -4.31
N ALA A 182 -12.09 3.69 -4.18
CA ALA A 182 -11.42 3.71 -2.88
C ALA A 182 -11.50 5.10 -2.23
N THR A 183 -12.10 5.16 -1.05
CA THR A 183 -12.18 6.37 -0.21
C THR A 183 -11.18 6.37 0.94
N PHE A 184 -10.54 5.23 1.20
CA PHE A 184 -9.61 5.05 2.30
C PHE A 184 -8.55 4.00 1.98
N LEU A 185 -7.30 4.29 2.33
CA LEU A 185 -6.18 3.36 2.27
C LEU A 185 -5.55 3.24 3.65
N LEU A 186 -5.27 2.01 4.06
CA LEU A 186 -4.49 1.71 5.24
C LEU A 186 -3.25 0.93 4.82
N ASP A 187 -2.10 1.61 4.80
CA ASP A 187 -0.80 0.98 4.56
C ASP A 187 -0.16 0.61 5.90
N ILE A 188 0.04 -0.67 6.12
CA ILE A 188 0.72 -1.19 7.32
C ILE A 188 2.13 -1.60 6.90
N GLY A 189 3.07 -0.70 7.15
CA GLY A 189 4.49 -0.90 6.89
C GLY A 189 5.18 -1.73 7.96
N GLY A 190 6.50 -1.87 7.81
CA GLY A 190 7.34 -2.54 8.80
C GLY A 190 7.56 -1.70 10.06
N GLN A 191 7.77 -0.39 9.89
CA GLN A 191 8.07 0.56 10.97
C GLN A 191 6.90 1.49 11.31
N ASP A 192 6.05 1.80 10.33
CA ASP A 192 4.95 2.74 10.46
C ASP A 192 3.63 2.13 9.94
N MET A 193 2.54 2.84 10.21
CA MET A 193 1.27 2.68 9.49
C MET A 193 0.77 4.04 9.01
N LYS A 194 0.13 4.04 7.84
CA LYS A 194 -0.40 5.25 7.18
C LYS A 194 -1.88 5.04 6.88
N ALA A 195 -2.72 5.91 7.42
CA ALA A 195 -4.13 6.02 7.10
C ALA A 195 -4.31 7.21 6.15
N ILE A 196 -4.82 6.95 4.95
CA ILE A 196 -4.93 7.92 3.85
C ILE A 196 -6.39 7.98 3.43
N TRP A 197 -6.98 9.17 3.44
CA TRP A 197 -8.33 9.40 2.93
C TRP A 197 -8.25 9.95 1.51
N LEU A 198 -9.14 9.44 0.66
CA LEU A 198 -9.22 9.80 -0.75
C LEU A 198 -10.61 10.38 -1.05
N ASP A 199 -10.66 11.41 -1.87
CA ASP A 199 -11.86 11.91 -2.54
C ASP A 199 -11.60 11.95 -4.04
N ASN A 200 -12.32 11.13 -4.81
CA ASN A 200 -12.13 10.98 -6.25
C ASN A 200 -10.66 10.77 -6.67
N GLY A 201 -9.95 9.89 -5.95
CA GLY A 201 -8.53 9.59 -6.20
C GLY A 201 -7.54 10.64 -5.69
N VAL A 202 -8.01 11.74 -5.12
CA VAL A 202 -7.17 12.81 -4.54
C VAL A 202 -7.03 12.59 -3.04
N ILE A 203 -5.81 12.68 -2.52
CA ILE A 203 -5.55 12.58 -1.09
C ILE A 203 -6.10 13.81 -0.37
N THR A 204 -7.03 13.60 0.57
CA THR A 204 -7.64 14.67 1.38
C THR A 204 -7.07 14.75 2.79
N ASN A 205 -6.60 13.62 3.33
CA ASN A 205 -5.99 13.57 4.65
C ASN A 205 -5.02 12.40 4.78
N ILE A 206 -3.97 12.56 5.60
CA ILE A 206 -3.01 11.52 5.94
C ILE A 206 -2.75 11.56 7.44
N VAL A 207 -2.88 10.42 8.10
CA VAL A 207 -2.45 10.22 9.49
C VAL A 207 -1.38 9.12 9.50
N VAL A 208 -0.23 9.42 10.10
CA VAL A 208 0.90 8.51 10.21
C VAL A 208 1.19 8.25 11.69
N ASN A 209 1.43 6.99 12.03
CA ASN A 209 1.97 6.62 13.34
C ASN A 209 3.41 6.13 13.17
N GLU A 210 4.38 7.01 13.43
CA GLU A 210 5.82 6.71 13.42
C GLU A 210 6.38 6.40 14.82
N ALA A 211 5.66 6.77 15.88
CA ALA A 211 6.20 6.79 17.24
C ALA A 211 5.98 5.47 18.01
N CYS A 212 4.99 4.66 17.64
CA CYS A 212 4.66 3.44 18.35
C CYS A 212 4.77 2.22 17.43
N SER A 213 5.74 1.35 17.70
CA SER A 213 5.91 0.07 16.99
C SER A 213 4.76 -0.92 17.24
N SER A 214 3.96 -0.69 18.30
CA SER A 214 2.74 -1.46 18.58
C SER A 214 1.75 -1.30 17.42
N GLY A 215 1.53 -2.38 16.68
CA GLY A 215 0.62 -2.41 15.53
C GLY A 215 1.30 -2.35 14.15
N CYS A 216 2.62 -2.19 14.08
CA CYS A 216 3.36 -2.24 12.81
C CYS A 216 3.82 -3.65 12.46
N GLY A 217 4.20 -3.88 11.20
CA GLY A 217 4.59 -5.19 10.68
C GLY A 217 5.77 -5.83 11.44
N SER A 218 6.73 -5.04 11.92
CA SER A 218 7.85 -5.54 12.73
C SER A 218 7.43 -6.09 14.09
N PHE A 219 6.40 -5.50 14.73
CA PHE A 219 5.83 -6.04 15.96
C PHE A 219 5.15 -7.39 15.70
N LEU A 220 4.35 -7.48 14.63
CA LEU A 220 3.72 -8.74 14.23
C LEU A 220 4.74 -9.82 13.88
N GLU A 221 5.83 -9.45 13.20
CA GLU A 221 6.92 -10.37 12.84
C GLU A 221 7.69 -10.85 14.08
N ASN A 222 8.00 -9.95 15.01
CA ASN A 222 8.64 -10.31 16.28
C ASN A 222 7.74 -11.21 17.12
N PHE A 223 6.47 -10.85 17.28
CA PHE A 223 5.50 -11.66 18.03
C PHE A 223 5.33 -13.06 17.42
N ALA A 224 5.19 -13.15 16.10
CA ALA A 224 5.09 -14.42 15.39
C ALA A 224 6.37 -15.27 15.48
N SER A 225 7.54 -14.63 15.60
CA SER A 225 8.83 -15.32 15.76
C SER A 225 9.07 -15.80 17.19
N SER A 226 8.53 -15.07 18.18
CA SER A 226 8.63 -15.42 19.60
C SER A 226 7.62 -16.49 20.02
N CYS A 227 6.43 -16.51 19.42
CA CYS A 227 5.50 -17.63 19.55
C CYS A 227 5.96 -18.78 18.62
N ILE A 228 5.69 -20.04 19.00
CA ILE A 228 6.17 -21.29 18.35
C ILE A 228 5.57 -21.49 16.91
N PHE A 229 5.10 -20.43 16.25
CA PHE A 229 4.71 -20.45 14.85
C PHE A 229 5.96 -20.48 13.96
N ARG A 230 6.41 -21.70 13.69
CA ARG A 230 7.46 -22.04 12.73
C ARG A 230 7.30 -21.20 11.45
N ARG A 231 8.34 -20.41 11.16
CA ARG A 231 8.50 -19.49 10.03
C ARG A 231 7.73 -19.93 8.78
N GLY A 232 6.86 -19.03 8.31
CA GLY A 232 6.49 -18.94 6.91
C GLY A 232 5.09 -19.43 6.58
N ARG A 233 4.10 -18.53 6.65
CA ARG A 233 2.95 -18.51 5.73
C ARG A 233 2.04 -17.30 5.88
N LEU A 234 2.06 -16.59 7.02
CA LEU A 234 1.07 -15.54 7.29
C LEU A 234 1.33 -14.23 6.51
N LEU A 235 2.57 -13.74 6.43
CA LEU A 235 2.86 -12.41 5.85
C LEU A 235 3.07 -12.38 4.32
N LYS A 236 3.46 -13.48 3.67
CA LYS A 236 3.83 -13.46 2.23
C LYS A 236 2.63 -13.35 1.27
N ARG A 237 1.43 -13.80 1.69
CA ARG A 237 0.28 -13.98 0.77
C ARG A 237 -0.54 -12.71 0.50
N HIS A 238 -0.51 -11.70 1.37
CA HIS A 238 -1.27 -10.46 1.18
C HIS A 238 -0.51 -9.35 0.44
N PHE A 239 0.82 -9.47 0.31
CA PHE A 239 1.70 -8.37 -0.10
C PHE A 239 1.69 -8.03 -1.61
N LEU A 240 1.48 -9.02 -2.51
CA LEU A 240 1.61 -8.81 -3.97
C LEU A 240 0.65 -7.79 -4.58
N ARG A 241 -0.58 -7.59 -4.05
CA ARG A 241 -1.47 -6.50 -4.52
C ARG A 241 -0.85 -5.13 -4.18
N SER A 242 -0.31 -4.97 -2.98
CA SER A 242 0.37 -3.72 -2.58
C SER A 242 1.70 -3.48 -3.31
N ILE A 243 2.42 -4.53 -3.72
CA ILE A 243 3.65 -4.41 -4.51
C ILE A 243 3.32 -3.99 -5.94
N ARG A 244 2.33 -4.64 -6.55
CA ARG A 244 1.80 -4.28 -7.87
C ARG A 244 1.34 -2.83 -7.87
N LEU A 245 0.48 -2.47 -6.91
CA LEU A 245 -0.02 -1.12 -6.73
C LEU A 245 1.12 -0.09 -6.55
N ARG A 246 2.03 -0.30 -5.59
CA ARG A 246 3.09 0.67 -5.24
C ARG A 246 4.12 0.86 -6.34
N SER A 247 4.59 -0.23 -6.92
CA SER A 247 5.69 -0.17 -7.88
C SER A 247 5.20 0.22 -9.28
N GLU A 248 3.97 -0.13 -9.68
CA GLU A 248 3.37 0.37 -10.93
C GLU A 248 3.08 1.87 -10.89
N ALA A 249 2.73 2.42 -9.72
CA ALA A 249 2.53 3.84 -9.56
C ALA A 249 3.83 4.66 -9.54
N ALA A 250 4.97 4.01 -9.26
CA ALA A 250 6.28 4.63 -9.35
C ALA A 250 6.76 4.74 -10.81
N VAL A 251 6.33 3.84 -11.70
CA VAL A 251 6.66 3.88 -13.13
C VAL A 251 6.10 5.17 -13.76
N PRO A 252 6.88 5.91 -14.57
CA PRO A 252 6.37 7.08 -15.28
C PRO A 252 5.13 6.69 -16.07
N SER A 253 4.06 7.48 -15.96
CA SER A 253 2.97 7.39 -16.93
C SER A 253 3.55 7.59 -18.33
N LEU A 254 3.05 6.85 -19.32
CA LEU A 254 2.97 7.40 -20.68
C LEU A 254 2.17 8.71 -20.66
#